data_AF-A0AAW6CWH0-F1
#
_entry.id   AF-A0AAW6CWH0-F1
#
_cell.length_a   1.000
_cell.length_b   1.000
_cell.length_c   1.000
_cell.angle_alpha   90.00
_cell.angle_beta   90.00
_cell.angle_gamma   90.00
#
_symmetry.space_group_name_H-M   'P 1'
#
loop_
_entity.id
_entity.type
_entity.pdbx_description
1 polymer ?
#
loop_
_entity_poly.entity_id
_entity_poly.type
_entity_poly.pdbx_seq_one_letter_code
_entity_poly.pdbx_strand_id
1 'polypeptide(L)'
;MNNIDKLTQKIFSKFNDDSLFYCNIYLTGTEENNAVVLFDMEGFVLKVCLDKVKTEYTMPEDSYVLVSEMCIDENENVIHFSVWSEERGDEDFELKFDRANAEMMPCRKTYYSDGVWDIVVCMAANIYDRYSFDETFISEAERNYLPLVLELMEIADSSKAKPELPVLTAYAEKYGLNEFTAIILKNVRRAKTGISNKRFSGLDDVKYEPLWRELYMIFWGLCKDYPTISEIIGLEPENIRIRKNITDTLYKAGYEGAYPDFRKTGELKGIHLTQSYDKAYLVGCEKNVLYMVYCDEMCADGEPVIIFRSGTIVMKDGFDYSNADIYSSMFRNGGYHISNSFSCCAGNEDISQAAVIAVKRAELKKLTRKECEVADFDKNFLSFLPVGMLMGLIFGVLWTLGMMIFVFLFELFVGSSAVEALQAIVDSRWLCAFGASGLVFGLAMTVVMYLAGRK
;
A
#
# COMPACT_ATOMS: atom_id res chain seq x y z
N MET A 1 -23.24 30.37 -30.72
CA MET A 1 -21.81 30.49 -30.36
C MET A 1 -21.67 29.93 -28.97
N ASN A 2 -21.08 28.72 -28.83
CA ASN A 2 -20.92 28.07 -27.55
C ASN A 2 -20.05 28.96 -26.64
N ASN A 3 -20.64 29.40 -25.52
CA ASN A 3 -19.97 30.20 -24.48
C ASN A 3 -19.13 29.30 -23.56
N ILE A 4 -18.53 28.27 -24.12
CA ILE A 4 -17.70 27.28 -23.43
C ILE A 4 -16.27 27.53 -23.87
N ASP A 5 -15.36 27.72 -22.91
CA ASP A 5 -13.96 27.97 -23.21
C ASP A 5 -13.27 26.72 -23.83
N LYS A 6 -12.10 26.92 -24.43
CA LYS A 6 -11.38 25.86 -25.15
C LYS A 6 -10.95 24.70 -24.25
N LEU A 7 -10.61 24.97 -22.99
CA LEU A 7 -10.22 23.94 -22.06
C LEU A 7 -11.43 23.07 -21.74
N THR A 8 -12.57 23.68 -21.40
CA THR A 8 -13.82 22.96 -21.16
C THR A 8 -14.26 22.13 -22.38
N GLN A 9 -14.14 22.65 -23.60
CA GLN A 9 -14.39 21.87 -24.83
C GLN A 9 -13.46 20.66 -24.96
N LYS A 10 -12.17 20.82 -24.68
CA LYS A 10 -11.17 19.75 -24.73
C LYS A 10 -11.40 18.67 -23.68
N ILE A 11 -11.87 19.06 -22.49
CA ILE A 11 -12.24 18.14 -21.42
C ILE A 11 -13.43 17.29 -21.86
N PHE A 12 -14.50 17.95 -22.28
CA PHE A 12 -15.73 17.27 -22.67
C PHE A 12 -15.52 16.36 -23.89
N SER A 13 -14.67 16.73 -24.86
CA SER A 13 -14.33 15.82 -25.96
C SER A 13 -13.65 14.53 -25.48
N LYS A 14 -12.82 14.60 -24.43
CA LYS A 14 -12.12 13.42 -23.89
C LYS A 14 -13.04 12.47 -23.14
N PHE A 15 -14.10 12.96 -22.49
CA PHE A 15 -15.10 12.11 -21.85
C PHE A 15 -15.92 11.29 -22.87
N ASN A 16 -16.03 11.77 -24.11
CA ASN A 16 -16.85 11.15 -25.16
C ASN A 16 -16.09 10.16 -26.06
N ASP A 17 -14.77 10.01 -25.89
CA ASP A 17 -13.93 9.14 -26.73
C ASP A 17 -13.82 7.69 -26.21
N ASP A 18 -14.78 7.20 -25.41
CA ASP A 18 -14.78 5.87 -24.76
C ASP A 18 -13.51 5.55 -23.94
N SER A 19 -12.61 6.51 -23.71
CA SER A 19 -11.58 6.41 -22.69
C SER A 19 -12.26 6.49 -21.33
N LEU A 20 -12.66 5.33 -20.81
CA LEU A 20 -13.17 5.13 -19.45
C LEU A 20 -12.28 5.85 -18.44
N PHE A 21 -12.68 7.07 -18.07
CA PHE A 21 -12.12 7.78 -16.94
C PHE A 21 -12.88 7.32 -15.70
N TYR A 22 -12.25 6.46 -14.89
CA TYR A 22 -12.70 6.28 -13.52
C TYR A 22 -12.38 7.56 -12.75
N CYS A 23 -13.35 8.47 -12.71
CA CYS A 23 -13.24 9.70 -11.96
C CYS A 23 -14.36 9.75 -10.93
N ASN A 24 -13.97 9.99 -9.67
CA ASN A 24 -14.94 10.33 -8.64
C ASN A 24 -15.43 11.74 -8.90
N ILE A 25 -16.73 11.96 -8.74
CA ILE A 25 -17.34 13.24 -9.07
C ILE A 25 -18.04 13.80 -7.84
N TYR A 26 -17.67 15.02 -7.49
CA TYR A 26 -18.23 15.73 -6.36
C TYR A 26 -18.99 16.96 -6.84
N LEU A 27 -20.27 17.05 -6.46
CA LEU A 27 -21.09 18.23 -6.69
C LEU A 27 -21.06 19.10 -5.44
N THR A 28 -20.43 20.27 -5.53
CA THR A 28 -20.27 21.17 -4.39
C THR A 28 -21.13 22.42 -4.56
N GLY A 29 -22.38 22.31 -4.09
CA GLY A 29 -23.32 23.43 -3.95
C GLY A 29 -23.98 23.91 -5.25
N THR A 30 -25.25 24.34 -5.13
CA THR A 30 -25.96 25.10 -6.16
C THR A 30 -26.36 26.47 -5.59
N GLU A 31 -25.59 27.52 -5.87
CA GLU A 31 -25.98 28.90 -5.51
C GLU A 31 -26.56 29.60 -6.76
N GLU A 32 -27.79 30.13 -6.66
CA GLU A 32 -28.48 30.93 -7.68
C GLU A 32 -28.18 30.53 -9.15
N ASN A 33 -28.71 29.38 -9.57
CA ASN A 33 -28.53 28.81 -10.91
C ASN A 33 -27.07 28.54 -11.31
N ASN A 34 -26.12 28.36 -10.39
CA ASN A 34 -24.77 27.90 -10.71
C ASN A 34 -24.47 26.59 -9.98
N ALA A 35 -23.62 25.73 -10.54
CA ALA A 35 -23.18 24.48 -9.93
C ALA A 35 -21.68 24.27 -10.11
N VAL A 36 -21.02 23.63 -9.15
CA VAL A 36 -19.61 23.23 -9.26
C VAL A 36 -19.51 21.71 -9.30
N VAL A 37 -18.89 21.19 -10.34
CA VAL A 37 -18.60 19.77 -10.54
C VAL A 37 -17.10 19.56 -10.45
N LEU A 38 -16.65 18.67 -9.57
CA LEU A 38 -15.24 18.32 -9.42
C LEU A 38 -15.01 16.92 -9.97
N PHE A 39 -14.15 16.78 -10.97
CA PHE A 39 -13.71 15.49 -11.50
C PHE A 39 -12.37 15.13 -10.89
N ASP A 40 -12.34 14.04 -10.12
CA ASP A 40 -11.13 13.47 -9.56
C ASP A 40 -10.39 12.65 -10.61
N MET A 41 -9.46 13.28 -11.32
CA MET A 41 -8.62 12.65 -12.34
C MET A 41 -7.35 12.10 -11.68
N GLU A 42 -6.67 11.13 -12.29
CA GLU A 42 -5.35 10.71 -11.82
C GLU A 42 -4.39 11.92 -11.80
N GLY A 43 -3.92 12.28 -10.61
CA GLY A 43 -3.03 13.41 -10.34
C GLY A 43 -3.64 14.82 -10.29
N PHE A 44 -4.90 15.07 -10.62
CA PHE A 44 -5.47 16.42 -10.53
C PHE A 44 -6.98 16.39 -10.36
N VAL A 45 -7.53 17.48 -9.81
CA VAL A 45 -8.97 17.70 -9.81
C VAL A 45 -9.29 18.71 -10.91
N LEU A 46 -10.26 18.38 -11.74
CA LEU A 46 -10.82 19.33 -12.68
C LEU A 46 -12.10 19.92 -12.08
N LYS A 47 -12.09 21.21 -11.84
CA LYS A 47 -13.24 21.96 -11.33
C LYS A 47 -13.99 22.61 -12.49
N VAL A 48 -15.23 22.22 -12.70
CA VAL A 48 -16.11 22.79 -13.73
C VAL A 48 -17.24 23.57 -13.07
N CYS A 49 -17.21 24.88 -13.25
CA CYS A 49 -18.29 25.77 -12.83
C CYS A 49 -19.31 25.89 -13.97
N LEU A 50 -20.55 25.49 -13.70
CA LEU A 50 -21.69 25.58 -14.61
C LEU A 50 -22.50 26.83 -14.22
N ASP A 51 -22.72 27.73 -15.17
CA ASP A 51 -23.58 28.90 -14.96
C ASP A 51 -24.95 28.73 -15.63
N LYS A 52 -25.96 29.32 -14.99
CA LYS A 52 -27.37 29.31 -15.43
C LYS A 52 -27.92 27.89 -15.62
N VAL A 53 -27.68 27.05 -14.62
CA VAL A 53 -28.28 25.73 -14.47
C VAL A 53 -29.80 25.88 -14.51
N LYS A 54 -30.45 25.16 -15.43
CA LYS A 54 -31.89 25.25 -15.67
C LYS A 54 -32.70 24.17 -14.95
N THR A 55 -32.02 23.17 -14.41
CA THR A 55 -32.62 22.05 -13.69
C THR A 55 -32.30 22.19 -12.21
N GLU A 56 -33.32 22.27 -11.35
CA GLU A 56 -33.13 22.18 -9.90
C GLU A 56 -32.96 20.71 -9.50
N TYR A 57 -31.84 20.37 -8.88
CA TYR A 57 -31.61 19.06 -8.26
C TYR A 57 -31.07 19.26 -6.86
N THR A 58 -31.70 18.62 -5.87
CA THR A 58 -31.23 18.64 -4.48
C THR A 58 -30.56 17.30 -4.19
N MET A 59 -29.23 17.33 -4.02
CA MET A 59 -28.48 16.14 -3.63
C MET A 59 -28.90 15.68 -2.23
N PRO A 60 -29.17 14.38 -2.03
CA PRO A 60 -29.25 13.81 -0.68
C PRO A 60 -27.88 13.91 0.03
N GLU A 61 -27.88 14.07 1.36
CA GLU A 61 -26.67 14.30 2.17
C GLU A 61 -25.65 13.15 2.07
N ASP A 62 -26.12 11.92 1.83
CA ASP A 62 -25.31 10.68 1.79
C ASP A 62 -25.27 10.07 0.37
N SER A 63 -24.98 10.89 -0.65
CA SER A 63 -25.01 10.45 -2.06
C SER A 63 -23.64 10.56 -2.72
N TYR A 64 -23.31 9.59 -3.57
CA TYR A 64 -22.19 9.71 -4.49
C TYR A 64 -22.67 9.73 -5.94
N VAL A 65 -21.93 10.44 -6.79
CA VAL A 65 -22.32 10.68 -8.18
C VAL A 65 -21.34 10.04 -9.12
N LEU A 66 -21.88 9.20 -10.01
CA LEU A 66 -21.18 8.66 -11.16
C LEU A 66 -21.68 9.40 -12.40
N VAL A 67 -20.80 9.89 -13.28
CA VAL A 67 -21.22 10.40 -14.59
C VAL A 67 -21.13 9.27 -15.58
N SER A 68 -22.27 8.90 -16.15
CA SER A 68 -22.36 7.89 -17.20
C SER A 68 -22.02 8.47 -18.58
N GLU A 69 -22.33 9.75 -18.84
CA GLU A 69 -22.10 10.40 -20.15
C GLU A 69 -22.06 11.95 -20.06
N MET A 70 -21.24 12.63 -20.88
CA MET A 70 -21.23 14.10 -21.00
C MET A 70 -21.51 14.58 -22.42
N CYS A 71 -22.74 14.97 -22.72
CA CYS A 71 -23.12 15.43 -24.07
C CYS A 71 -23.11 16.97 -24.18
N ILE A 72 -22.15 17.53 -24.92
CA ILE A 72 -22.34 18.88 -25.51
C ILE A 72 -23.04 18.71 -26.86
N ASP A 73 -24.33 19.00 -26.95
CA ASP A 73 -25.00 19.15 -28.24
C ASP A 73 -24.96 20.61 -28.72
N GLU A 74 -25.09 20.83 -30.03
CA GLU A 74 -25.14 22.17 -30.65
C GLU A 74 -26.37 22.99 -30.18
N ASN A 75 -27.37 22.34 -29.57
CA ASN A 75 -28.65 22.94 -29.18
C ASN A 75 -28.80 23.18 -27.68
N GLU A 76 -28.26 22.31 -26.81
CA GLU A 76 -28.25 22.44 -25.35
C GLU A 76 -26.98 21.81 -24.77
N ASN A 77 -26.34 22.47 -23.80
CA ASN A 77 -25.25 21.85 -23.04
C ASN A 77 -25.85 21.08 -21.87
N VAL A 78 -25.60 19.77 -21.82
CA VAL A 78 -26.15 18.85 -20.82
C VAL A 78 -25.03 17.99 -20.26
N ILE A 79 -25.06 17.73 -18.95
CA ILE A 79 -24.29 16.63 -18.36
C ILE A 79 -25.29 15.63 -17.82
N HIS A 80 -25.13 14.36 -18.21
CA HIS A 80 -25.93 13.25 -17.69
C HIS A 80 -25.19 12.64 -16.50
N PHE A 81 -25.89 12.46 -15.39
CA PHE A 81 -25.38 11.90 -14.16
C PHE A 81 -26.21 10.69 -13.78
N SER A 82 -25.57 9.74 -13.12
CA SER A 82 -26.18 8.63 -12.40
C SER A 82 -25.76 8.74 -10.93
N VAL A 83 -26.71 9.08 -10.06
CA VAL A 83 -26.48 9.21 -8.61
C VAL A 83 -26.88 7.91 -7.97
N TRP A 84 -26.03 7.38 -7.11
CA TRP A 84 -26.46 6.35 -6.19
C TRP A 84 -26.53 6.94 -4.78
N SER A 85 -27.58 6.58 -4.06
CA SER A 85 -27.67 6.81 -2.62
C SER A 85 -28.23 5.57 -1.93
N GLU A 86 -27.85 5.35 -0.68
CA GLU A 86 -28.41 4.24 0.11
C GLU A 86 -29.94 4.33 0.22
N GLU A 87 -30.48 5.54 0.33
CA GLU A 87 -31.92 5.76 0.49
C GLU A 87 -32.72 5.61 -0.82
N ARG A 88 -32.16 6.01 -1.96
CA ARG A 88 -32.92 6.12 -3.23
C ARG A 88 -32.49 5.15 -4.32
N GLY A 89 -31.36 4.45 -4.15
CA GLY A 89 -30.77 3.62 -5.21
C GLY A 89 -30.21 4.46 -6.36
N ASP A 90 -30.09 3.87 -7.54
CA ASP A 90 -29.62 4.53 -8.75
C ASP A 90 -30.69 5.48 -9.33
N GLU A 91 -30.36 6.77 -9.45
CA GLU A 91 -31.16 7.81 -10.09
C GLU A 91 -30.36 8.48 -11.21
N ASP A 92 -30.87 8.41 -12.43
CA ASP A 92 -30.32 9.20 -13.54
C ASP A 92 -30.91 10.62 -13.53
N PHE A 93 -30.06 11.64 -13.67
CA PHE A 93 -30.49 13.03 -13.77
C PHE A 93 -29.60 13.85 -14.72
N GLU A 94 -30.10 15.01 -15.15
CA GLU A 94 -29.45 15.86 -16.15
C GLU A 94 -29.28 17.30 -15.63
N LEU A 95 -28.06 17.85 -15.71
CA LEU A 95 -27.84 19.28 -15.54
C LEU A 95 -27.73 19.97 -16.89
N LYS A 96 -28.69 20.84 -17.18
CA LYS A 96 -28.66 21.73 -18.35
C LYS A 96 -28.09 23.08 -17.97
N PHE A 97 -27.15 23.61 -18.75
CA PHE A 97 -26.46 24.87 -18.46
C PHE A 97 -26.20 25.71 -19.72
N ASP A 98 -26.06 27.03 -19.55
CA ASP A 98 -25.77 27.94 -20.67
C ASP A 98 -24.27 28.15 -20.88
N ARG A 99 -23.48 28.09 -19.80
CA ARG A 99 -22.03 28.32 -19.83
C ARG A 99 -21.35 27.37 -18.87
N ALA A 100 -20.11 27.03 -19.19
CA ALA A 100 -19.23 26.28 -18.31
C ALA A 100 -17.83 26.86 -18.39
N ASN A 101 -17.14 26.87 -17.26
CA ASN A 101 -15.73 27.22 -17.15
C ASN A 101 -15.01 26.13 -16.35
N ALA A 102 -13.93 25.60 -16.90
CA ALA A 102 -13.13 24.57 -16.27
C ALA A 102 -11.79 25.13 -15.79
N GLU A 103 -11.42 24.75 -14.58
CA GLU A 103 -10.14 25.01 -13.95
C GLU A 103 -9.49 23.68 -13.59
N MET A 104 -8.22 23.50 -13.96
CA MET A 104 -7.42 22.37 -13.48
C MET A 104 -6.74 22.76 -12.17
N MET A 105 -6.92 21.93 -11.15
CA MET A 105 -6.29 22.08 -9.85
C MET A 105 -5.35 20.88 -9.61
N PRO A 106 -4.02 21.08 -9.59
CA PRO A 106 -3.12 20.00 -9.22
C PRO A 106 -3.41 19.60 -7.78
N CYS A 107 -3.44 18.29 -7.51
CA CYS A 107 -3.77 17.77 -6.19
C CYS A 107 -2.68 16.83 -5.69
N ARG A 108 -2.46 16.85 -4.38
CA ARG A 108 -1.62 15.88 -3.71
C ARG A 108 -2.46 14.65 -3.40
N LYS A 109 -2.11 13.53 -4.03
CA LYS A 109 -2.70 12.22 -3.75
C LYS A 109 -1.78 11.42 -2.86
N THR A 110 -2.39 10.65 -1.98
CA THR A 110 -1.74 9.61 -1.19
C THR A 110 -1.89 8.28 -1.93
N TYR A 111 -1.05 7.28 -1.67
CA TYR A 111 -1.10 5.99 -2.38
C TYR A 111 -1.14 4.79 -1.46
N TYR A 112 -2.12 3.92 -1.67
CA TYR A 112 -2.22 2.65 -0.97
C TYR A 112 -1.34 1.65 -1.70
N SER A 113 -0.11 1.49 -1.23
CA SER A 113 0.79 0.48 -1.75
C SER A 113 1.61 -0.15 -0.62
N ASP A 114 1.74 -1.47 -0.69
CA ASP A 114 2.67 -2.25 0.11
C ASP A 114 4.11 -2.18 -0.42
N GLY A 115 4.29 -1.74 -1.67
CA GLY A 115 5.58 -1.58 -2.32
C GLY A 115 6.12 -0.16 -2.20
N VAL A 116 7.29 0.00 -1.60
CA VAL A 116 7.93 1.32 -1.39
C VAL A 116 8.21 2.05 -2.71
N TRP A 117 8.63 1.33 -3.75
CA TRP A 117 8.91 1.91 -5.07
C TRP A 117 7.66 2.36 -5.82
N ASP A 118 6.51 1.71 -5.57
CA ASP A 118 5.27 2.06 -6.22
C ASP A 118 4.82 3.47 -5.79
N ILE A 119 5.12 3.89 -4.55
CA ILE A 119 4.84 5.27 -4.08
C ILE A 119 5.50 6.31 -5.00
N VAL A 120 6.78 6.12 -5.34
CA VAL A 120 7.53 7.03 -6.23
C VAL A 120 6.98 6.99 -7.65
N VAL A 121 6.64 5.80 -8.15
CA VAL A 121 6.06 5.62 -9.49
C VAL A 121 4.71 6.30 -9.59
N CYS A 122 3.85 6.17 -8.58
CA CYS A 122 2.54 6.80 -8.56
C CYS A 122 2.66 8.34 -8.47
N MET A 123 3.61 8.86 -7.68
CA MET A 123 3.89 10.30 -7.67
C MET A 123 4.34 10.83 -9.05
N ALA A 124 5.16 10.05 -9.76
CA ALA A 124 5.57 10.39 -11.12
C ALA A 124 4.39 10.27 -12.11
N ALA A 125 3.52 9.28 -11.94
CA ALA A 125 2.31 9.10 -12.76
C ALA A 125 1.43 10.34 -12.70
N ASN A 126 1.17 10.91 -11.52
CA ASN A 126 0.41 12.15 -11.39
C ASN A 126 0.93 13.30 -12.28
N ILE A 127 2.26 13.45 -12.38
CA ILE A 127 2.88 14.47 -13.24
C ILE A 127 2.69 14.09 -14.71
N TYR A 128 2.89 12.82 -15.04
CA TYR A 128 2.71 12.31 -16.39
C TYR A 128 1.27 12.44 -16.87
N ASP A 129 0.27 12.21 -16.02
CA ASP A 129 -1.15 12.27 -16.37
C ASP A 129 -1.56 13.71 -16.67
N ARG A 130 -1.11 14.67 -15.84
CA ARG A 130 -1.27 16.11 -16.14
C ARG A 130 -0.60 16.48 -17.47
N TYR A 131 0.65 16.07 -17.68
CA TYR A 131 1.41 16.34 -18.90
C TYR A 131 0.75 15.76 -20.15
N SER A 132 0.32 14.50 -20.08
CA SER A 132 -0.37 13.78 -21.15
C SER A 132 -1.74 14.36 -21.44
N PHE A 133 -2.38 14.94 -20.42
CA PHE A 133 -3.62 15.66 -20.60
C PHE A 133 -3.40 16.96 -21.40
N ASP A 134 -2.47 17.78 -20.94
CA ASP A 134 -2.00 19.00 -21.59
C ASP A 134 -0.61 19.40 -21.05
N GLU A 135 0.36 19.65 -21.91
CA GLU A 135 1.71 19.99 -21.44
C GLU A 135 1.78 21.31 -20.65
N THR A 136 0.77 22.17 -20.74
CA THR A 136 0.67 23.41 -19.97
C THR A 136 0.27 23.18 -18.51
N PHE A 137 -0.12 21.95 -18.16
CA PHE A 137 -0.64 21.56 -16.84
C PHE A 137 0.43 21.11 -15.85
N ILE A 138 1.69 21.12 -16.27
CA ILE A 138 2.84 20.91 -15.39
C ILE A 138 3.58 22.23 -15.18
N SER A 139 4.00 22.45 -13.94
CA SER A 139 4.86 23.56 -13.55
C SER A 139 6.25 23.47 -14.19
N GLU A 140 6.97 24.59 -14.19
CA GLU A 140 8.37 24.63 -14.64
C GLU A 140 9.26 23.67 -13.81
N ALA A 141 9.01 23.58 -12.50
CA ALA A 141 9.74 22.67 -11.62
C ALA A 141 9.51 21.20 -12.01
N GLU A 142 8.27 20.80 -12.28
CA GLU A 142 7.94 19.44 -12.73
C GLU A 142 8.53 19.14 -14.12
N ARG A 143 8.53 20.14 -15.02
CA ARG A 143 9.12 20.01 -16.36
C ARG A 143 10.62 19.66 -16.31
N ASN A 144 11.35 20.16 -15.30
CA ASN A 144 12.77 19.82 -15.11
C ASN A 144 12.99 18.34 -14.77
N TYR A 145 11.99 17.68 -14.18
CA TYR A 145 12.04 16.25 -13.84
C TYR A 145 11.26 15.37 -14.82
N LEU A 146 10.67 15.94 -15.87
CA LEU A 146 9.92 15.20 -16.88
C LEU A 146 10.71 14.04 -17.53
N PRO A 147 12.02 14.16 -17.82
CA PRO A 147 12.79 13.01 -18.31
C PRO A 147 12.78 11.81 -17.36
N LEU A 148 12.91 12.04 -16.05
CA LEU A 148 12.84 10.99 -15.03
C LEU A 148 11.42 10.41 -14.95
N VAL A 149 10.39 11.27 -14.99
CA VAL A 149 8.98 10.85 -15.00
C VAL A 149 8.71 9.92 -16.18
N LEU A 150 9.15 10.29 -17.39
CA LEU A 150 8.97 9.49 -18.59
C LEU A 150 9.64 8.11 -18.46
N GLU A 151 10.88 8.03 -17.95
CA GLU A 151 11.56 6.75 -17.70
C GLU A 151 10.79 5.85 -16.72
N LEU A 152 10.26 6.42 -15.62
CA LEU A 152 9.43 5.68 -14.67
C LEU A 152 8.14 5.16 -15.32
N MET A 153 7.52 5.96 -16.19
CA MET A 153 6.34 5.52 -16.95
C MET A 153 6.66 4.45 -17.97
N GLU A 154 7.84 4.48 -18.62
CA GLU A 154 8.27 3.39 -19.49
C GLU A 154 8.45 2.06 -18.74
N ILE A 155 8.86 2.12 -17.47
CA ILE A 155 8.91 0.93 -16.61
C ILE A 155 7.50 0.43 -16.30
N ALA A 156 6.57 1.35 -16.01
CA ALA A 156 5.18 1.02 -15.67
C ALA A 156 4.36 0.50 -16.87
N ASP A 157 4.71 0.90 -18.09
CA ASP A 157 4.05 0.46 -19.32
C ASP A 157 4.39 -1.00 -19.66
N SER A 158 3.38 -1.88 -19.64
CA SER A 158 3.54 -3.29 -19.99
C SER A 158 3.79 -3.55 -21.48
N SER A 159 3.50 -2.58 -22.35
CA SER A 159 3.66 -2.73 -23.79
C SER A 159 5.13 -2.59 -24.24
N LYS A 160 5.94 -1.84 -23.48
CA LYS A 160 7.35 -1.59 -23.79
C LYS A 160 8.25 -2.71 -23.28
N ALA A 161 8.89 -3.42 -24.22
CA ALA A 161 9.75 -4.56 -23.90
C ALA A 161 11.18 -4.19 -23.45
N LYS A 162 11.62 -2.95 -23.72
CA LYS A 162 12.99 -2.47 -23.50
C LYS A 162 12.96 -0.95 -23.23
N PRO A 163 12.65 -0.52 -22.00
CA PRO A 163 12.74 0.90 -21.65
C PRO A 163 14.21 1.35 -21.65
N GLU A 164 14.45 2.61 -21.99
CA GLU A 164 15.76 3.24 -21.91
C GLU A 164 15.81 4.08 -20.63
N LEU A 165 16.78 3.80 -19.75
CA LEU A 165 16.79 4.33 -18.38
C LEU A 165 18.08 5.14 -18.03
N PRO A 166 18.59 6.05 -18.89
CA PRO A 166 19.84 6.76 -18.62
C PRO A 166 19.76 7.70 -17.40
N VAL A 167 18.64 8.39 -17.18
CA VAL A 167 18.47 9.32 -16.04
C VAL A 167 18.43 8.55 -14.74
N LEU A 168 17.63 7.48 -14.66
CA LEU A 168 17.54 6.63 -13.47
C LEU A 168 18.88 5.93 -13.17
N THR A 169 19.64 5.57 -14.22
CA THR A 169 20.99 5.01 -14.07
C THR A 169 21.94 6.00 -13.43
N ALA A 170 21.93 7.28 -13.85
CA ALA A 170 22.76 8.31 -13.25
C ALA A 170 22.46 8.51 -11.75
N TYR A 171 21.17 8.48 -11.36
CA TYR A 171 20.80 8.52 -9.94
C TYR A 171 21.31 7.30 -9.17
N ALA A 172 21.19 6.09 -9.74
CA ALA A 172 21.68 4.88 -9.11
C ALA A 172 23.22 4.87 -8.94
N GLU A 173 23.95 5.36 -9.94
CA GLU A 173 25.42 5.46 -9.93
C GLU A 173 25.94 6.39 -8.82
N LYS A 174 25.22 7.49 -8.52
CA LYS A 174 25.54 8.40 -7.39
C LYS A 174 25.65 7.66 -6.05
N TYR A 175 24.88 6.58 -5.88
CA TYR A 175 24.88 5.73 -4.68
C TYR A 175 25.68 4.43 -4.84
N GLY A 176 26.38 4.25 -5.97
CA GLY A 176 27.13 3.02 -6.26
C GLY A 176 26.24 1.81 -6.54
N LEU A 177 24.97 2.00 -6.88
CA LEU A 177 23.97 0.94 -7.11
C LEU A 177 23.94 0.50 -8.58
N ASN A 178 25.09 0.08 -9.09
CA ASN A 178 25.29 -0.19 -10.53
C ASN A 178 24.39 -1.32 -11.08
N GLU A 179 23.92 -2.23 -10.22
CA GLU A 179 23.00 -3.30 -10.62
C GLU A 179 21.53 -2.88 -10.68
N PHE A 180 21.17 -1.71 -10.16
CA PHE A 180 19.78 -1.27 -9.96
C PHE A 180 18.97 -1.32 -11.27
N THR A 181 19.41 -0.60 -12.30
CA THR A 181 18.74 -0.56 -13.60
C THR A 181 18.70 -1.93 -14.26
N ALA A 182 19.75 -2.74 -14.10
CA ALA A 182 19.80 -4.09 -14.66
C ALA A 182 18.74 -5.03 -14.04
N ILE A 183 18.45 -4.88 -12.74
CA ILE A 183 17.40 -5.62 -12.04
C ILE A 183 16.02 -5.19 -12.58
N ILE A 184 15.76 -3.88 -12.72
CA ILE A 184 14.52 -3.36 -13.29
C ILE A 184 14.29 -3.94 -14.69
N LEU A 185 15.27 -3.82 -15.58
CA LEU A 185 15.17 -4.33 -16.96
C LEU A 185 14.92 -5.84 -17.01
N LYS A 186 15.54 -6.60 -16.09
CA LYS A 186 15.28 -8.04 -15.95
C LYS A 186 13.85 -8.33 -15.52
N ASN A 187 13.31 -7.55 -14.59
CA ASN A 187 11.95 -7.71 -14.08
C ASN A 187 10.89 -7.28 -15.09
N VAL A 188 11.09 -6.16 -15.80
CA VAL A 188 10.20 -5.71 -16.90
C VAL A 188 10.06 -6.78 -17.97
N ARG A 189 11.18 -7.42 -18.37
CA ARG A 189 11.15 -8.55 -19.33
C ARG A 189 10.33 -9.74 -18.83
N ARG A 190 10.34 -10.01 -17.52
CA ARG A 190 9.59 -11.11 -16.89
C ARG A 190 8.11 -10.78 -16.71
N ALA A 191 7.75 -9.51 -16.53
CA ALA A 191 6.38 -9.06 -16.26
C ALA A 191 5.41 -9.22 -17.46
N LYS A 192 5.90 -9.57 -18.65
CA LYS A 192 5.08 -9.91 -19.85
C LYS A 192 4.03 -11.02 -19.62
N THR A 193 4.07 -11.71 -18.49
CA THR A 193 3.11 -12.76 -18.11
C THR A 193 1.94 -12.28 -17.22
N GLY A 194 1.74 -10.97 -17.06
CA GLY A 194 0.53 -10.40 -16.46
C GLY A 194 0.54 -10.20 -14.94
N ILE A 195 1.71 -9.95 -14.33
CA ILE A 195 1.79 -9.62 -12.89
C ILE A 195 2.49 -8.26 -12.73
N SER A 196 1.71 -7.19 -12.55
CA SER A 196 2.13 -5.79 -12.46
C SER A 196 3.11 -5.50 -11.31
N ASN A 197 2.94 -6.13 -10.15
CA ASN A 197 3.67 -5.81 -8.92
C ASN A 197 5.10 -6.39 -8.84
N LYS A 198 5.61 -7.03 -9.90
CA LYS A 198 6.94 -7.68 -9.89
C LYS A 198 8.07 -6.84 -10.47
N ARG A 199 7.79 -5.64 -11.00
CA ARG A 199 8.79 -4.82 -11.71
C ARG A 199 9.89 -4.30 -10.78
N PHE A 200 9.52 -3.90 -9.56
CA PHE A 200 10.45 -3.47 -8.53
C PHE A 200 10.81 -4.58 -7.52
N SER A 201 10.42 -5.83 -7.80
CA SER A 201 10.71 -6.96 -6.92
C SER A 201 12.22 -7.12 -6.69
N GLY A 202 12.64 -7.15 -5.42
CA GLY A 202 14.04 -7.28 -5.03
C GLY A 202 14.75 -5.95 -4.81
N LEU A 203 14.10 -4.82 -5.09
CA LEU A 203 14.61 -3.47 -4.83
C LEU A 203 14.10 -2.91 -3.49
N ASP A 204 13.27 -3.67 -2.79
CA ASP A 204 12.80 -3.46 -1.42
C ASP A 204 13.87 -3.83 -0.36
N ASP A 205 15.16 -3.83 -0.69
CA ASP A 205 16.27 -4.07 0.24
C ASP A 205 16.80 -2.74 0.77
N VAL A 206 17.18 -2.69 2.06
CA VAL A 206 17.65 -1.46 2.75
C VAL A 206 18.79 -0.75 2.03
N LYS A 207 19.63 -1.46 1.26
CA LYS A 207 20.69 -0.81 0.48
C LYS A 207 20.17 0.16 -0.60
N TYR A 208 18.92 0.01 -1.03
CA TYR A 208 18.29 0.88 -2.03
C TYR A 208 17.53 2.05 -1.42
N GLU A 209 17.37 2.09 -0.09
CA GLU A 209 16.67 3.16 0.63
C GLU A 209 17.23 4.56 0.32
N PRO A 210 18.56 4.80 0.27
CA PRO A 210 19.09 6.14 -0.02
C PRO A 210 18.67 6.70 -1.37
N LEU A 211 18.69 5.87 -2.42
CA LEU A 211 18.23 6.26 -3.76
C LEU A 211 16.73 6.55 -3.75
N TRP A 212 15.94 5.68 -3.13
CA TRP A 212 14.50 5.88 -3.01
C TRP A 212 14.18 7.19 -2.27
N ARG A 213 14.88 7.50 -1.18
CA ARG A 213 14.70 8.73 -0.41
C ARG A 213 14.97 9.98 -1.25
N GLU A 214 16.01 9.97 -2.08
CA GLU A 214 16.26 11.09 -3.00
C GLU A 214 15.10 11.28 -3.98
N LEU A 215 14.63 10.21 -4.62
CA LEU A 215 13.53 10.29 -5.59
C LEU A 215 12.20 10.70 -4.91
N TYR A 216 11.90 10.11 -3.76
CA TYR A 216 10.73 10.46 -2.96
C TYR A 216 10.76 11.95 -2.58
N MET A 217 11.89 12.47 -2.10
CA MET A 217 12.00 13.88 -1.70
C MET A 217 11.90 14.84 -2.89
N ILE A 218 12.37 14.45 -4.07
CA ILE A 218 12.14 15.21 -5.30
C ILE A 218 10.65 15.33 -5.57
N PHE A 219 9.94 14.20 -5.68
CA PHE A 219 8.52 14.21 -6.05
C PHE A 219 7.62 14.79 -4.96
N TRP A 220 7.88 14.48 -3.70
CA TRP A 220 7.22 15.12 -2.56
C TRP A 220 7.43 16.64 -2.58
N GLY A 221 8.65 17.10 -2.85
CA GLY A 221 8.97 18.52 -2.96
C GLY A 221 8.18 19.24 -4.06
N LEU A 222 7.86 18.55 -5.17
CA LEU A 222 7.07 19.09 -6.27
C LEU A 222 5.58 19.22 -5.93
N CYS A 223 5.03 18.36 -5.06
CA CYS A 223 3.59 18.32 -4.77
C CYS A 223 3.20 18.74 -3.34
N LYS A 224 4.16 19.02 -2.46
CA LYS A 224 3.91 19.31 -1.03
C LYS A 224 2.91 20.46 -0.78
N ASP A 225 2.89 21.44 -1.68
CA ASP A 225 2.08 22.66 -1.59
C ASP A 225 0.74 22.53 -2.35
N TYR A 226 0.50 21.38 -3.01
CA TYR A 226 -0.78 21.10 -3.64
C TYR A 226 -1.83 20.69 -2.59
N PRO A 227 -3.08 21.15 -2.76
CA PRO A 227 -4.16 20.71 -1.88
C PRO A 227 -4.43 19.22 -2.04
N THR A 228 -4.82 18.58 -0.95
CA THR A 228 -5.40 17.24 -0.94
C THR A 228 -6.83 17.27 -1.48
N ILE A 229 -7.34 16.12 -1.92
CA ILE A 229 -8.74 16.02 -2.39
C ILE A 229 -9.70 16.46 -1.27
N SER A 230 -9.48 15.97 -0.05
CA SER A 230 -10.29 16.34 1.12
C SER A 230 -10.34 17.84 1.40
N GLU A 231 -9.24 18.57 1.18
CA GLU A 231 -9.23 20.04 1.28
C GLU A 231 -10.06 20.70 0.17
N ILE A 232 -10.02 20.15 -1.05
CA ILE A 232 -10.77 20.66 -2.21
C ILE A 232 -12.28 20.46 -2.01
N ILE A 233 -12.70 19.30 -1.49
CA ILE A 233 -14.13 18.97 -1.29
C ILE A 233 -14.68 19.40 0.06
N GLY A 234 -13.86 19.95 0.95
CA GLY A 234 -14.31 20.57 2.21
C GLY A 234 -14.46 19.62 3.40
N LEU A 235 -13.78 18.47 3.41
CA LEU A 235 -13.83 17.48 4.51
C LEU A 235 -12.93 17.82 5.72
N GLU A 236 -12.27 18.97 5.72
CA GLU A 236 -11.29 19.33 6.75
C GLU A 236 -11.87 19.34 8.19
N PRO A 237 -13.11 19.81 8.45
CA PRO A 237 -13.70 19.72 9.80
C PRO A 237 -13.82 18.28 10.31
N GLU A 238 -14.13 17.33 9.42
CA GLU A 238 -14.22 15.92 9.77
C GLU A 238 -12.83 15.30 9.97
N ASN A 239 -11.88 15.62 9.09
CA ASN A 239 -10.48 15.20 9.22
C ASN A 239 -9.90 15.65 10.56
N ILE A 240 -10.17 16.87 11.02
CA ILE A 240 -9.72 17.35 12.34
C ILE A 240 -10.24 16.45 13.47
N ARG A 241 -11.51 16.02 13.41
CA ARG A 241 -12.11 15.10 14.39
C ARG A 241 -11.44 13.74 14.34
N ILE A 242 -11.23 13.19 13.14
CA ILE A 242 -10.56 11.90 12.91
C ILE A 242 -9.13 11.89 13.44
N ARG A 243 -8.33 12.88 13.03
CA ARG A 243 -6.94 13.07 13.48
C ARG A 243 -6.84 13.11 15.00
N LYS A 244 -7.76 13.83 15.65
CA LYS A 244 -7.83 13.90 17.12
C LYS A 244 -8.12 12.55 17.76
N ASN A 245 -9.11 11.82 17.26
CA ASN A 245 -9.47 10.49 17.79
C ASN A 245 -8.31 9.49 17.68
N ILE A 246 -7.63 9.48 16.53
CA ILE A 246 -6.43 8.66 16.31
C ILE A 246 -5.33 9.07 17.29
N THR A 247 -5.02 10.37 17.37
CA THR A 247 -4.00 10.92 18.26
C THR A 247 -4.25 10.53 19.72
N ASP A 248 -5.46 10.75 20.23
CA ASP A 248 -5.85 10.41 21.60
C ASP A 248 -5.71 8.90 21.87
N THR A 249 -6.02 8.07 20.88
CA THR A 249 -5.89 6.60 20.97
C THR A 249 -4.42 6.16 21.02
N LEU A 250 -3.57 6.73 20.16
CA LEU A 250 -2.14 6.41 20.12
C LEU A 250 -1.41 6.91 21.37
N TYR A 251 -1.76 8.09 21.88
CA TYR A 251 -1.21 8.59 23.16
C TYR A 251 -1.62 7.72 24.35
N LYS A 252 -2.87 7.23 24.41
CA LYS A 252 -3.28 6.25 25.42
C LYS A 252 -2.51 4.94 25.34
N ALA A 253 -2.05 4.55 24.14
CA ALA A 253 -1.19 3.40 23.93
C ALA A 253 0.30 3.66 24.25
N GLY A 254 0.66 4.90 24.61
CA GLY A 254 2.02 5.31 24.96
C GLY A 254 2.90 5.62 23.76
N TYR A 255 2.32 5.96 22.61
CA TYR A 255 3.05 6.53 21.48
C TYR A 255 3.28 8.01 21.69
N GLU A 256 4.39 8.51 21.16
CA GLU A 256 4.77 9.92 21.10
C GLU A 256 4.81 10.38 19.64
N GLY A 257 4.89 11.68 19.40
CA GLY A 257 4.91 12.27 18.06
C GLY A 257 3.74 13.22 17.84
N ALA A 258 3.39 13.45 16.58
CA ALA A 258 2.25 14.26 16.18
C ALA A 258 1.73 13.72 14.85
N TYR A 259 0.42 13.80 14.64
CA TYR A 259 -0.19 13.35 13.39
C TYR A 259 0.52 13.95 12.17
N PRO A 260 0.85 13.14 11.13
CA PRO A 260 0.52 11.72 10.94
C PRO A 260 1.51 10.71 11.55
N ASP A 261 2.61 11.18 12.16
CA ASP A 261 3.77 10.38 12.59
C ASP A 261 3.77 10.08 14.09
N PHE A 262 3.62 8.79 14.43
CA PHE A 262 3.66 8.32 15.81
C PHE A 262 4.69 7.23 16.01
N ARG A 263 5.42 7.31 17.12
CA ARG A 263 6.49 6.37 17.45
C ARG A 263 6.50 5.98 18.92
N LYS A 264 7.00 4.79 19.19
CA LYS A 264 7.17 4.25 20.53
C LYS A 264 8.38 3.33 20.56
N THR A 265 9.24 3.47 21.56
CA THR A 265 10.32 2.52 21.79
C THR A 265 9.92 1.52 22.86
N GLY A 266 10.41 0.30 22.75
CA GLY A 266 10.12 -0.73 23.74
C GLY A 266 10.83 -2.05 23.48
N GLU A 267 10.48 -3.04 24.28
CA GLU A 267 10.97 -4.41 24.17
C GLU A 267 9.94 -5.32 23.48
N LEU A 268 10.41 -6.17 22.57
CA LEU A 268 9.61 -7.24 21.97
C LEU A 268 9.71 -8.50 22.82
N LYS A 269 8.70 -8.74 23.66
CA LYS A 269 8.63 -9.93 24.52
C LYS A 269 8.17 -11.16 23.74
N GLY A 270 8.87 -12.28 23.93
CA GLY A 270 8.52 -13.55 23.33
C GLY A 270 8.89 -13.65 21.85
N ILE A 271 8.56 -14.79 21.24
CA ILE A 271 8.84 -15.09 19.83
C ILE A 271 7.55 -14.92 19.04
N HIS A 272 7.63 -14.16 17.96
CA HIS A 272 6.52 -13.82 17.08
C HIS A 272 6.77 -14.39 15.69
N LEU A 273 5.74 -14.98 15.12
CA LEU A 273 5.71 -15.39 13.72
C LEU A 273 4.90 -14.35 12.94
N THR A 274 5.59 -13.53 12.17
CA THR A 274 5.00 -12.46 11.36
C THR A 274 5.27 -12.67 9.88
N GLN A 275 4.54 -11.96 9.02
CA GLN A 275 4.76 -11.95 7.58
C GLN A 275 5.00 -10.49 7.15
N SER A 276 5.99 -10.30 6.29
CA SER A 276 6.29 -9.01 5.65
C SER A 276 6.83 -9.33 4.24
N TYR A 277 6.40 -8.61 3.20
CA TYR A 277 6.88 -8.83 1.81
C TYR A 277 6.79 -10.29 1.32
N ASP A 278 5.65 -10.95 1.53
CA ASP A 278 5.45 -12.37 1.19
C ASP A 278 6.45 -13.35 1.84
N LYS A 279 7.14 -12.94 2.91
CA LYS A 279 8.06 -13.78 3.67
C LYS A 279 7.66 -13.84 5.13
N ALA A 280 7.67 -15.05 5.68
CA ALA A 280 7.49 -15.24 7.11
C ALA A 280 8.82 -15.03 7.86
N TYR A 281 8.75 -14.34 8.98
CA TYR A 281 9.87 -14.08 9.87
C TYR A 281 9.54 -14.55 11.29
N LEU A 282 10.54 -15.16 11.95
CA LEU A 282 10.54 -15.39 13.38
C LEU A 282 11.37 -14.29 14.04
N VAL A 283 10.71 -13.42 14.81
CA VAL A 283 11.34 -12.27 15.48
C VAL A 283 10.93 -12.28 16.94
N GLY A 284 11.87 -12.02 17.85
CA GLY A 284 11.51 -12.08 19.27
C GLY A 284 12.65 -11.81 20.23
N CYS A 285 12.26 -11.54 21.48
CA CYS A 285 13.16 -11.31 22.60
C CYS A 285 14.15 -10.14 22.40
N GLU A 286 13.72 -9.11 21.66
CA GLU A 286 14.54 -7.94 21.35
C GLU A 286 14.31 -6.84 22.40
N LYS A 287 15.39 -6.25 22.90
CA LYS A 287 15.31 -5.21 23.97
C LYS A 287 15.02 -3.82 23.42
N ASN A 288 15.46 -3.55 22.20
CA ASN A 288 15.45 -2.22 21.59
C ASN A 288 14.68 -2.30 20.27
N VAL A 289 13.39 -2.00 20.32
CA VAL A 289 12.50 -2.01 19.15
C VAL A 289 11.82 -0.66 19.02
N LEU A 290 11.79 -0.14 17.80
CA LEU A 290 11.06 1.04 17.40
C LEU A 290 9.75 0.60 16.74
N TYR A 291 8.64 0.96 17.35
CA TYR A 291 7.29 0.79 16.83
C TYR A 291 6.81 2.11 16.24
N MET A 292 6.22 2.06 15.05
CA MET A 292 5.75 3.24 14.34
C MET A 292 4.34 3.02 13.83
N VAL A 293 3.53 4.07 13.90
CA VAL A 293 2.23 4.15 13.24
C VAL A 293 2.21 5.44 12.44
N TYR A 294 1.95 5.32 11.15
CA TYR A 294 1.76 6.44 10.24
C TYR A 294 0.37 6.42 9.65
N CYS A 295 -0.25 7.58 9.54
CA CYS A 295 -1.60 7.74 9.03
C CYS A 295 -1.58 8.50 7.70
N ASP A 296 -1.82 7.79 6.62
CA ASP A 296 -1.95 8.34 5.27
C ASP A 296 -3.43 8.73 5.04
N GLU A 297 -3.71 9.99 4.72
CA GLU A 297 -5.07 10.47 4.45
C GLU A 297 -5.41 10.37 2.97
N MET A 298 -6.58 9.82 2.69
CA MET A 298 -7.18 9.70 1.37
C MET A 298 -8.63 10.14 1.38
N CYS A 299 -9.15 10.34 0.19
CA CYS A 299 -10.58 10.44 -0.06
C CYS A 299 -10.95 9.36 -1.06
N ALA A 300 -11.95 8.54 -0.72
CA ALA A 300 -12.56 7.60 -1.65
C ALA A 300 -14.08 7.76 -1.52
N ASP A 301 -14.77 7.85 -2.65
CA ASP A 301 -16.23 7.95 -2.71
C ASP A 301 -16.81 9.11 -1.86
N GLY A 302 -16.03 10.19 -1.67
CA GLY A 302 -16.44 11.35 -0.88
C GLY A 302 -16.26 11.21 0.62
N GLU A 303 -15.74 10.08 1.10
CA GLU A 303 -15.47 9.83 2.50
C GLU A 303 -13.96 9.93 2.82
N PRO A 304 -13.59 10.40 4.03
CA PRO A 304 -12.24 10.28 4.52
C PRO A 304 -11.83 8.81 4.71
N VAL A 305 -10.74 8.41 4.09
CA VAL A 305 -10.11 7.10 4.26
C VAL A 305 -8.74 7.27 4.89
N ILE A 306 -8.46 6.51 5.95
CA ILE A 306 -7.17 6.50 6.61
C ILE A 306 -6.45 5.19 6.33
N ILE A 307 -5.23 5.28 5.82
CA ILE A 307 -4.33 4.15 5.68
C ILE A 307 -3.39 4.13 6.86
N PHE A 308 -3.52 3.11 7.69
CA PHE A 308 -2.64 2.87 8.81
C PHE A 308 -1.45 2.02 8.37
N ARG A 309 -0.26 2.64 8.35
CA ARG A 309 1.00 1.92 8.19
C ARG A 309 1.60 1.65 9.56
N SER A 310 1.84 0.38 9.84
CA SER A 310 2.38 -0.13 11.09
C SER A 310 3.77 -0.69 10.86
N GLY A 311 4.78 -0.04 11.44
CA GLY A 311 6.19 -0.41 11.29
C GLY A 311 6.79 -0.96 12.58
N THR A 312 7.65 -1.96 12.44
CA THR A 312 8.50 -2.49 13.52
C THR A 312 9.95 -2.51 13.03
N ILE A 313 10.85 -1.83 13.74
CA ILE A 313 12.29 -1.86 13.48
C ILE A 313 13.03 -2.35 14.72
N VAL A 314 13.74 -3.46 14.60
CA VAL A 314 14.67 -3.96 15.61
C VAL A 314 15.97 -3.17 15.50
N MET A 315 16.26 -2.38 16.55
CA MET A 315 17.42 -1.48 16.57
C MET A 315 18.66 -2.23 17.05
N LYS A 316 19.53 -2.60 16.11
CA LYS A 316 20.87 -3.12 16.44
C LYS A 316 21.83 -1.99 16.80
N ASP A 317 22.94 -2.35 17.44
CA ASP A 317 24.00 -1.41 17.81
C ASP A 317 24.45 -0.57 16.60
N GLY A 318 24.40 0.77 16.75
CA GLY A 318 24.78 1.73 15.71
C GLY A 318 23.64 2.16 14.76
N PHE A 319 22.41 1.65 14.95
CA PHE A 319 21.25 2.14 14.20
C PHE A 319 20.87 3.57 14.65
N ASP A 320 20.85 4.50 13.71
CA ASP A 320 20.40 5.88 13.96
C ASP A 320 18.87 5.97 13.89
N TYR A 321 18.22 5.79 15.04
CA TYR A 321 16.76 5.88 15.15
C TYR A 321 16.22 7.30 15.03
N SER A 322 17.08 8.34 15.08
CA SER A 322 16.61 9.73 15.06
C SER A 322 16.07 10.14 13.69
N ASN A 323 16.57 9.49 12.63
CA ASN A 323 16.18 9.73 11.24
C ASN A 323 15.25 8.64 10.66
N ALA A 324 14.89 7.64 11.47
CA ALA A 324 14.01 6.57 11.03
C ALA A 324 12.56 7.05 11.01
N ASP A 325 11.89 6.79 9.88
CA ASP A 325 10.46 7.04 9.66
C ASP A 325 9.74 5.74 9.30
N ILE A 326 8.43 5.83 9.05
CA ILE A 326 7.65 4.65 8.66
C ILE A 326 8.19 3.98 7.39
N TYR A 327 8.71 4.75 6.44
CA TYR A 327 9.25 4.25 5.18
C TYR A 327 10.54 3.45 5.38
N SER A 328 11.34 3.73 6.41
CA SER A 328 12.46 2.85 6.78
C SER A 328 12.01 1.42 7.08
N SER A 329 10.83 1.26 7.70
CA SER A 329 10.26 -0.08 7.96
C SER A 329 9.80 -0.77 6.67
N MET A 330 9.57 0.00 5.60
CA MET A 330 9.18 -0.49 4.28
C MET A 330 10.35 -1.11 3.47
N PHE A 331 11.59 -1.01 3.95
CA PHE A 331 12.74 -1.69 3.36
C PHE A 331 13.12 -2.94 4.15
N ARG A 332 13.30 -4.06 3.46
CA ARG A 332 13.74 -5.32 4.04
C ARG A 332 15.16 -5.22 4.58
N ASN A 333 15.30 -5.74 5.79
CA ASN A 333 16.58 -5.93 6.44
C ASN A 333 16.57 -7.23 7.25
N GLY A 334 16.57 -8.39 6.58
CA GLY A 334 16.72 -9.70 7.24
C GLY A 334 15.73 -10.04 8.36
N GLY A 335 14.51 -9.47 8.35
CA GLY A 335 13.51 -9.63 9.42
C GLY A 335 13.64 -8.63 10.58
N TYR A 336 14.62 -7.72 10.54
CA TYR A 336 14.74 -6.61 11.49
C TYR A 336 13.76 -5.48 11.21
N HIS A 337 13.27 -5.37 9.97
CA HIS A 337 12.27 -4.40 9.56
C HIS A 337 11.01 -5.16 9.13
N ILE A 338 9.87 -4.77 9.69
CA ILE A 338 8.55 -5.33 9.39
C ILE A 338 7.62 -4.14 9.14
N SER A 339 6.86 -4.20 8.04
CA SER A 339 5.86 -3.19 7.71
C SER A 339 4.56 -3.89 7.31
N ASN A 340 3.45 -3.36 7.81
CA ASN A 340 2.11 -3.78 7.43
C ASN A 340 1.24 -2.55 7.20
N SER A 341 0.33 -2.60 6.23
CA SER A 341 -0.63 -1.55 5.98
C SER A 341 -2.06 -2.09 5.97
N PHE A 342 -3.04 -1.23 6.24
CA PHE A 342 -4.45 -1.46 5.95
C PHE A 342 -5.19 -0.11 5.87
N SER A 343 -6.29 -0.06 5.15
CA SER A 343 -7.17 1.10 5.05
C SER A 343 -8.39 0.95 5.95
N CYS A 344 -8.96 2.09 6.37
CA CYS A 344 -10.18 2.18 7.16
C CYS A 344 -10.99 3.39 6.67
N CYS A 345 -12.27 3.17 6.32
CA CYS A 345 -13.18 4.23 5.89
C CYS A 345 -13.80 4.88 7.13
N ALA A 346 -13.45 6.15 7.40
CA ALA A 346 -13.79 6.79 8.66
C ALA A 346 -15.28 7.15 8.80
N GLY A 347 -16.04 7.21 7.70
CA GLY A 347 -17.49 7.41 7.69
C GLY A 347 -18.26 6.19 8.21
N ASN A 348 -17.72 4.98 7.98
CA ASN A 348 -18.41 3.72 8.21
C ASN A 348 -17.83 2.87 9.35
N GLU A 349 -16.56 3.08 9.71
CA GLU A 349 -15.83 2.24 10.66
C GLU A 349 -15.38 2.97 11.92
N ASP A 350 -15.22 2.24 13.03
CA ASP A 350 -14.68 2.79 14.26
C ASP A 350 -13.18 3.08 14.10
N ILE A 351 -12.86 4.33 13.78
CA ILE A 351 -11.48 4.80 13.56
C ILE A 351 -10.58 4.61 14.80
N SER A 352 -11.17 4.61 16.01
CA SER A 352 -10.42 4.37 17.24
C SER A 352 -10.07 2.88 17.36
N GLN A 353 -10.98 1.99 16.97
CA GLN A 353 -10.69 0.56 16.84
C GLN A 353 -9.59 0.30 15.79
N ALA A 354 -9.65 0.97 14.63
CA ALA A 354 -8.61 0.88 13.62
C ALA A 354 -7.23 1.32 14.15
N ALA A 355 -7.15 2.44 14.87
CA ALA A 355 -5.91 2.87 15.51
C ALA A 355 -5.39 1.84 16.54
N VAL A 356 -6.26 1.16 17.29
CA VAL A 356 -5.87 0.06 18.19
C VAL A 356 -5.31 -1.13 17.42
N ILE A 357 -5.90 -1.48 16.28
CA ILE A 357 -5.40 -2.54 15.38
C ILE A 357 -4.01 -2.17 14.86
N ALA A 358 -3.80 -0.93 14.43
CA ALA A 358 -2.50 -0.43 13.96
C ALA A 358 -1.42 -0.56 15.05
N VAL A 359 -1.73 -0.17 16.30
CA VAL A 359 -0.83 -0.37 17.45
C VAL A 359 -0.49 -1.84 17.65
N LYS A 360 -1.49 -2.73 17.64
CA LYS A 360 -1.26 -4.17 17.80
C LYS A 360 -0.36 -4.72 16.69
N ARG A 361 -0.58 -4.29 15.44
CA ARG A 361 0.27 -4.68 14.30
C ARG A 361 1.70 -4.18 14.46
N ALA A 362 1.90 -2.91 14.79
CA ALA A 362 3.23 -2.33 15.01
C ALA A 362 3.97 -3.06 16.13
N GLU A 363 3.28 -3.40 17.24
CA GLU A 363 3.86 -4.13 18.37
C GLU A 363 3.90 -5.66 18.19
N LEU A 364 3.55 -6.16 17.00
CA LEU A 364 3.47 -7.60 16.66
C LEU A 364 2.57 -8.42 17.59
N LYS A 365 1.56 -7.78 18.20
CA LYS A 365 0.55 -8.42 19.04
C LYS A 365 -0.46 -9.17 18.18
N LYS A 366 -0.96 -10.27 18.72
CA LYS A 366 -2.01 -11.06 18.09
C LYS A 366 -3.31 -10.25 17.97
N LEU A 367 -3.87 -10.22 16.76
CA LEU A 367 -5.21 -9.69 16.48
C LEU A 367 -6.27 -10.74 16.80
N THR A 368 -7.44 -10.28 17.26
CA THR A 368 -8.63 -11.12 17.36
C THR A 368 -9.22 -11.38 15.97
N ARG A 369 -10.09 -12.39 15.85
CA ARG A 369 -10.75 -12.70 14.57
C ARG A 369 -11.46 -11.50 13.93
N LYS A 370 -12.21 -10.72 14.74
CA LYS A 370 -12.90 -9.51 14.25
C LYS A 370 -11.91 -8.44 13.77
N GLU A 371 -10.79 -8.30 14.45
CA GLU A 371 -9.73 -7.35 14.06
C GLU A 371 -9.01 -7.78 12.77
N CYS A 372 -8.87 -9.10 12.53
CA CYS A 372 -8.33 -9.60 11.26
C CYS A 372 -9.26 -9.34 10.07
N GLU A 373 -10.58 -9.40 10.29
CA GLU A 373 -11.59 -9.11 9.25
C GLU A 373 -11.56 -7.64 8.85
N VAL A 374 -11.37 -6.71 9.80
CA VAL A 374 -11.22 -5.27 9.53
C VAL A 374 -9.89 -4.94 8.86
N ALA A 375 -8.81 -5.63 9.22
CA ALA A 375 -7.46 -5.28 8.75
C ALA A 375 -7.08 -5.94 7.40
N ASP A 376 -8.07 -6.49 6.67
CA ASP A 376 -7.96 -7.27 5.43
C ASP A 376 -6.71 -8.16 5.38
N PHE A 377 -6.54 -8.98 6.42
CA PHE A 377 -5.29 -9.70 6.63
C PHE A 377 -5.23 -10.98 5.79
N ASP A 378 -4.69 -10.89 4.58
CA ASP A 378 -4.42 -12.08 3.77
C ASP A 378 -3.00 -12.63 4.00
N LYS A 379 -2.93 -13.89 4.44
CA LYS A 379 -1.67 -14.61 4.64
C LYS A 379 -1.35 -15.44 3.41
N ASN A 380 -0.09 -15.44 3.00
CA ASN A 380 0.36 -16.31 1.92
C ASN A 380 0.89 -17.62 2.51
N PHE A 381 0.21 -18.75 2.25
CA PHE A 381 0.63 -20.07 2.75
C PHE A 381 2.08 -20.40 2.38
N LEU A 382 2.50 -20.06 1.16
CA LEU A 382 3.85 -20.36 0.67
C LEU A 382 4.94 -19.60 1.44
N SER A 383 4.61 -18.45 2.04
CA SER A 383 5.57 -17.66 2.83
C SER A 383 6.02 -18.39 4.10
N PHE A 384 5.17 -19.27 4.66
CA PHE A 384 5.45 -20.03 5.88
C PHE A 384 6.18 -21.34 5.63
N LEU A 385 6.24 -21.81 4.37
CA LEU A 385 6.84 -23.10 4.02
C LEU A 385 8.30 -23.23 4.48
N PRO A 386 9.19 -22.23 4.30
CA PRO A 386 10.58 -22.36 4.75
C PRO A 386 10.69 -22.52 6.27
N VAL A 387 9.89 -21.77 7.03
CA VAL A 387 9.88 -21.82 8.50
C VAL A 387 9.28 -23.13 8.98
N GLY A 388 8.16 -23.57 8.39
CA GLY A 388 7.54 -24.85 8.71
C GLY A 388 8.47 -26.02 8.43
N MET A 389 9.15 -26.03 7.27
CA MET A 389 10.13 -27.06 6.91
C MET A 389 11.33 -27.08 7.87
N LEU A 390 11.84 -25.91 8.28
CA LEU A 390 12.91 -25.83 9.27
C LEU A 390 12.48 -26.44 10.61
N MET A 391 11.27 -26.12 11.10
CA MET A 391 10.74 -26.70 12.33
C MET A 391 10.53 -28.22 12.21
N GLY A 392 10.03 -28.69 11.07
CA GLY A 392 9.91 -30.12 10.77
C GLY A 392 11.25 -30.84 10.76
N LEU A 393 12.30 -30.22 10.20
CA LEU A 393 13.66 -30.76 10.20
C LEU A 393 14.24 -30.82 11.62
N ILE A 394 14.12 -29.74 12.41
CA ILE A 394 14.58 -29.72 13.81
C ILE A 394 13.89 -30.81 14.61
N PHE A 395 12.56 -30.92 14.48
CA PHE A 395 11.80 -31.97 15.13
C PHE A 395 12.26 -33.37 14.71
N GLY A 396 12.43 -33.59 13.40
CA GLY A 396 12.92 -34.86 12.86
C GLY A 396 14.30 -35.25 13.42
N VAL A 397 15.24 -34.30 13.49
CA VAL A 397 16.58 -34.53 14.04
C VAL A 397 16.50 -34.84 15.54
N LEU A 398 15.82 -34.01 16.33
CA LEU A 398 15.71 -34.20 17.78
C LEU A 398 15.02 -35.53 18.12
N TRP A 399 13.96 -35.87 17.40
CA TRP A 399 13.27 -37.14 17.57
C TRP A 399 14.15 -38.33 17.20
N THR A 400 14.89 -38.25 16.09
CA THR A 400 15.83 -39.32 15.68
C THR A 400 16.92 -39.52 16.73
N LEU A 401 17.51 -38.43 17.24
CA LEU A 401 18.47 -38.48 18.34
C LEU A 401 17.86 -39.12 19.61
N GLY A 402 16.66 -38.70 19.98
CA GLY A 402 15.94 -39.25 21.13
C GLY A 402 15.67 -40.75 21.01
N MET A 403 15.25 -41.21 19.82
CA MET A 403 15.02 -42.62 19.55
C MET A 403 16.31 -43.44 19.51
N MET A 404 17.42 -42.88 18.99
CA MET A 404 18.73 -43.54 19.06
C MET A 404 19.15 -43.76 20.51
N ILE A 405 18.99 -42.74 21.36
CA ILE A 405 19.26 -42.86 22.80
C ILE A 405 18.35 -43.92 23.43
N PHE A 406 17.06 -43.91 23.12
CA PHE A 406 16.10 -44.88 23.66
C PHE A 406 16.45 -46.32 23.27
N VAL A 407 16.71 -46.58 21.98
CA VAL A 407 17.09 -47.91 21.47
C VAL A 407 18.42 -48.37 22.08
N PHE A 408 19.41 -47.48 22.16
CA PHE A 408 20.70 -47.80 22.79
C PHE A 408 20.53 -48.20 24.26
N LEU A 409 19.78 -47.41 25.04
CA LEU A 409 19.52 -47.70 26.45
C LEU A 409 18.71 -48.98 26.64
N PHE A 410 17.76 -49.24 25.74
CA PHE A 410 16.96 -50.46 25.76
C PHE A 410 17.83 -51.71 25.50
N GLU A 411 18.70 -51.67 24.49
CA GLU A 411 19.62 -52.77 24.18
C GLU A 411 20.58 -53.05 25.33
N LEU A 412 21.15 -52.01 25.94
CA LEU A 412 21.98 -52.16 27.13
C LEU A 412 21.20 -52.77 28.32
N PHE A 413 19.93 -52.41 28.48
CA PHE A 413 19.06 -52.97 29.52
C PHE A 413 18.76 -54.45 29.30
N VAL A 414 18.61 -54.88 28.04
CA VAL A 414 18.37 -56.29 27.65
C VAL A 414 19.67 -57.13 27.73
N GLY A 415 20.81 -56.49 27.99
CA GLY A 415 22.10 -57.16 28.25
C GLY A 415 23.05 -57.17 27.05
N SER A 416 22.72 -56.47 25.97
CA SER A 416 23.59 -56.29 24.81
C SER A 416 24.83 -55.47 25.18
N SER A 417 25.96 -55.74 24.53
CA SER A 417 27.15 -54.91 24.65
C SER A 417 26.95 -53.55 23.95
N ALA A 418 27.75 -52.55 24.32
CA ALA A 418 27.67 -51.22 23.68
C ALA A 418 27.91 -51.26 22.16
N VAL A 419 28.70 -52.22 21.67
CA VAL A 419 28.96 -52.41 20.24
C VAL A 419 27.73 -52.98 19.53
N GLU A 420 27.07 -53.96 20.13
CA GLU A 420 25.84 -54.57 19.58
C GLU A 420 24.67 -53.57 19.58
N ALA A 421 24.53 -52.78 20.64
CA ALA A 421 23.53 -51.71 20.73
C ALA A 421 23.75 -50.64 19.64
N LEU A 422 25.00 -50.28 19.36
CA LEU A 422 25.33 -49.32 18.30
C LEU A 422 25.03 -49.91 16.91
N GLN A 423 25.35 -51.18 16.70
CA GLN A 423 25.09 -51.90 15.46
C GLN A 423 23.57 -52.00 15.18
N ALA A 424 22.77 -52.27 16.22
CA ALA A 424 21.31 -52.33 16.13
C ALA A 424 20.66 -50.99 15.70
N ILE A 425 21.29 -49.85 16.03
CA ILE A 425 20.87 -48.53 15.56
C ILE A 425 21.19 -48.37 14.07
N VAL A 426 22.41 -48.69 13.67
CA VAL A 426 22.91 -48.47 12.29
C VAL A 426 22.18 -49.36 11.27
N ASP A 427 21.90 -50.61 11.65
CA ASP A 427 21.26 -51.59 10.75
C ASP A 427 19.75 -51.36 10.58
N SER A 428 19.21 -50.37 11.28
CA SER A 428 17.78 -50.20 11.40
C SER A 428 17.19 -49.31 10.32
N ARG A 429 16.24 -49.87 9.56
CA ARG A 429 15.54 -49.19 8.45
C ARG A 429 14.70 -47.98 8.89
N TRP A 430 14.49 -47.79 10.19
CA TRP A 430 13.70 -46.66 10.68
C TRP A 430 14.36 -45.30 10.43
N LEU A 431 15.70 -45.21 10.39
CA LEU A 431 16.43 -43.97 10.10
C LEU A 431 15.95 -43.28 8.81
N CYS A 432 15.70 -44.04 7.74
CA CYS A 432 15.15 -43.49 6.49
C CYS A 432 13.69 -43.04 6.61
N ALA A 433 12.86 -43.75 7.40
CA ALA A 433 11.47 -43.36 7.65
C ALA A 433 11.37 -42.06 8.46
N PHE A 434 12.37 -41.75 9.30
CA PHE A 434 12.40 -40.50 10.08
C PHE A 434 12.78 -39.26 9.27
N GLY A 435 13.65 -39.40 8.28
CA GLY A 435 13.88 -38.33 7.30
C GLY A 435 12.59 -37.90 6.60
N ALA A 436 11.74 -38.87 6.22
CA ALA A 436 10.42 -38.61 5.65
C ALA A 436 9.44 -38.00 6.68
N SER A 437 9.51 -38.41 7.95
CA SER A 437 8.67 -37.84 9.01
C SER A 437 8.94 -36.34 9.20
N GLY A 438 10.21 -35.90 9.12
CA GLY A 438 10.56 -34.47 9.23
C GLY A 438 9.90 -33.61 8.15
N LEU A 439 9.77 -34.12 6.92
CA LEU A 439 9.07 -33.44 5.83
C LEU A 439 7.55 -33.35 6.09
N VAL A 440 6.94 -34.45 6.53
CA VAL A 440 5.50 -34.49 6.86
C VAL A 440 5.18 -33.53 8.00
N PHE A 441 6.00 -33.55 9.07
CA PHE A 441 5.88 -32.60 10.17
C PHE A 441 6.14 -31.16 9.71
N GLY A 442 7.07 -30.93 8.78
CA GLY A 442 7.32 -29.61 8.22
C GLY A 442 6.11 -29.04 7.48
N LEU A 443 5.46 -29.87 6.65
CA LEU A 443 4.21 -29.49 5.99
C LEU A 443 3.07 -29.27 6.99
N ALA A 444 2.91 -30.15 7.97
CA ALA A 444 1.90 -30.00 9.02
C ALA A 444 2.11 -28.71 9.83
N MET A 445 3.36 -28.40 10.20
CA MET A 445 3.70 -27.15 10.88
C MET A 445 3.44 -25.93 10.02
N THR A 446 3.70 -26.00 8.71
CA THR A 446 3.34 -24.93 7.76
C THR A 446 1.84 -24.66 7.78
N VAL A 447 1.00 -25.71 7.74
CA VAL A 447 -0.46 -25.59 7.83
C VAL A 447 -0.90 -25.00 9.17
N VAL A 448 -0.33 -25.48 10.29
CA VAL A 448 -0.65 -24.96 11.63
C VAL A 448 -0.28 -23.49 11.74
N MET A 449 0.90 -23.09 11.27
CA MET A 449 1.35 -21.69 11.27
C MET A 449 0.47 -20.79 10.41
N TYR A 450 0.07 -21.26 9.24
CA TYR A 450 -0.86 -20.57 8.36
C TYR A 450 -2.23 -20.37 9.03
N LEU A 451 -2.80 -21.44 9.60
CA LEU A 451 -4.11 -21.40 10.27
C LEU A 451 -4.09 -20.59 11.58
N ALA A 452 -3.04 -20.71 12.38
CA ALA A 452 -2.83 -19.90 13.59
C ALA A 452 -2.64 -18.41 13.24
N GLY A 453 -2.21 -18.14 12.01
CA GLY A 453 -2.18 -16.81 11.46
C GLY A 453 -3.55 -16.25 11.05
N ARG A 454 -4.53 -17.10 10.75
CA ARG A 454 -5.91 -16.73 10.42
C ARG A 454 -6.84 -16.66 11.63
N LYS A 455 -6.48 -17.30 12.74
CA LYS A 455 -7.27 -17.36 14.00
C LYS A 455 -6.69 -16.44 15.05
#